data_AF-A0A3A9VQG1-F1
#
_entry.id   AF-A0A3A9VQG1-F1
#
_cell.length_a   1.000
_cell.length_b   1.000
_cell.length_c   1.000
_cell.angle_alpha   90.00
_cell.angle_beta   90.00
_cell.angle_gamma   90.00
#
_symmetry.space_group_name_H-M   'P 1'
#
loop_
_entity.id
_entity.type
_entity.pdbx_description
1 polymer ?
#
loop_
_entity_poly.entity_id
_entity_poly.type
_entity_poly.pdbx_seq_one_letter_code
_entity_poly.pdbx_strand_id
1 'polypeptide(L)'
;MPIDNIKTIPKTTEKDNQYKNVFSILDGTWKGQFLIFEDHKRLSKDKIDLKNISLSNLKKEGLNQINSIDVKQVYTSTTALFQTVVITDFYPDTGQKITSKGVNKIQDGQMWCVVRKPDETVIHQGSTQGSNTIIWQRDEKKPQKIEYFKETVSKNFYEIIGWGYYDGDDTTLTPKLWFYAKYERQ
;
A
#
# COMPACT_ATOMS: atom_id res chain seq x y z
N MET A 1 11.84 -13.33 -14.69
CA MET A 1 12.51 -13.02 -13.40
C MET A 1 11.48 -13.13 -12.28
N PRO A 2 11.82 -13.63 -11.09
CA PRO A 2 10.87 -13.69 -9.97
C PRO A 2 10.32 -12.31 -9.58
N ILE A 3 9.02 -12.24 -9.26
CA ILE A 3 8.35 -10.97 -8.89
C ILE A 3 8.94 -10.42 -7.59
N ASP A 4 9.29 -11.28 -6.63
CA ASP A 4 9.87 -10.92 -5.34
C ASP A 4 11.33 -10.38 -5.42
N ASN A 5 11.96 -10.38 -6.60
CA ASN A 5 13.28 -9.81 -6.80
C ASN A 5 13.21 -8.27 -6.79
N ILE A 6 13.84 -7.67 -5.77
CA ILE A 6 13.96 -6.21 -5.60
C ILE A 6 15.34 -5.65 -5.99
N LYS A 7 16.31 -6.52 -6.33
CA LYS A 7 17.72 -6.14 -6.58
C LYS A 7 18.00 -5.88 -8.05
N THR A 8 17.20 -6.43 -8.94
CA THR A 8 17.42 -6.39 -10.39
C THR A 8 16.27 -5.68 -11.07
N ILE A 9 16.58 -4.73 -11.95
CA ILE A 9 15.60 -4.06 -12.79
C ILE A 9 15.15 -5.05 -13.87
N PRO A 10 13.83 -5.31 -14.02
CA PRO A 10 13.33 -6.19 -15.07
C PRO A 10 13.73 -5.70 -16.46
N LYS A 11 13.95 -6.64 -17.38
CA LYS A 11 14.10 -6.29 -18.80
C LYS A 11 12.76 -5.74 -19.30
N THR A 12 12.80 -4.56 -19.89
CA THR A 12 11.61 -3.89 -20.42
C THR A 12 11.16 -4.52 -21.73
N THR A 13 9.84 -4.52 -21.93
CA THR A 13 9.14 -4.98 -23.12
C THR A 13 8.28 -3.85 -23.69
N GLU A 14 7.80 -4.00 -24.91
CA GLU A 14 6.94 -2.99 -25.54
C GLU A 14 5.64 -2.73 -24.75
N LYS A 15 5.09 -3.78 -24.13
CA LYS A 15 3.87 -3.71 -23.30
C LYS A 15 4.05 -2.82 -22.07
N ASP A 16 5.28 -2.61 -21.62
CA ASP A 16 5.58 -1.82 -20.42
C ASP A 16 5.54 -0.30 -20.71
N ASN A 17 5.65 0.10 -21.98
CA ASN A 17 5.76 1.51 -22.36
C ASN A 17 4.57 2.37 -21.91
N GLN A 18 3.38 1.78 -21.78
CA GLN A 18 2.18 2.47 -21.30
C GLN A 18 2.30 2.96 -19.84
N TYR A 19 3.22 2.38 -19.06
CA TYR A 19 3.41 2.69 -17.64
C TYR A 19 4.62 3.61 -17.38
N LYS A 20 5.18 4.23 -18.41
CA LYS A 20 6.33 5.13 -18.24
C LYS A 20 6.02 6.25 -17.24
N ASN A 21 6.92 6.43 -16.29
CA ASN A 21 6.88 7.41 -15.21
C ASN A 21 5.68 7.28 -14.27
N VAL A 22 4.94 6.17 -14.29
CA VAL A 22 3.74 6.01 -13.45
C VAL A 22 4.05 6.17 -11.95
N PHE A 23 5.26 5.80 -11.52
CA PHE A 23 5.69 5.89 -10.13
C PHE A 23 6.31 7.23 -9.73
N SER A 24 6.61 8.12 -10.68
CA SER A 24 7.36 9.35 -10.40
C SER A 24 6.58 10.31 -9.48
N ILE A 25 5.25 10.16 -9.40
CA ILE A 25 4.42 10.91 -8.47
C ILE A 25 4.85 10.70 -7.00
N LEU A 26 5.37 9.52 -6.67
CA LEU A 26 5.84 9.16 -5.33
C LEU A 26 7.26 9.65 -5.03
N ASP A 27 8.02 10.12 -6.01
CA ASP A 27 9.43 10.50 -5.79
C ASP A 27 9.58 11.59 -4.72
N GLY A 28 10.52 11.36 -3.80
CA GLY A 28 10.81 12.24 -2.68
C GLY A 28 10.82 11.52 -1.33
N THR A 29 10.91 12.32 -0.27
CA THR A 29 10.80 11.86 1.11
C THR A 29 9.44 12.25 1.67
N TRP A 30 8.77 11.28 2.28
CA TRP A 30 7.45 11.43 2.89
C TRP A 30 7.53 11.03 4.37
N LYS A 31 6.90 11.80 5.25
CA LYS A 31 6.78 11.47 6.67
C LYS A 31 5.37 11.72 7.20
N GLY A 32 4.92 10.86 8.09
CA GLY A 32 3.68 11.04 8.84
C GLY A 32 3.28 9.75 9.52
N GLN A 33 1.98 9.55 9.74
CA GLN A 33 1.49 8.42 10.51
C GLN A 33 0.67 7.46 9.64
N PHE A 34 0.84 6.17 9.89
CA PHE A 34 -0.01 5.10 9.39
C PHE A 34 -0.88 4.61 10.54
N LEU A 35 -2.17 4.91 10.45
CA LEU A 35 -3.18 4.61 11.46
C LEU A 35 -3.91 3.31 11.11
N ILE A 36 -4.10 2.47 12.12
CA ILE A 36 -4.77 1.18 12.00
C ILE A 36 -6.05 1.22 12.81
N PHE A 37 -7.16 0.87 12.17
CA PHE A 37 -8.48 0.83 12.78
C PHE A 37 -9.05 -0.58 12.74
N GLU A 38 -9.76 -0.96 13.80
CA GLU A 38 -10.52 -2.21 13.88
C GLU A 38 -12.02 -1.92 13.90
N ASP A 39 -12.75 -2.64 13.07
CA ASP A 39 -14.21 -2.58 12.96
C ASP A 39 -14.89 -3.64 13.82
N HIS A 40 -15.50 -3.21 14.92
CA HIS A 40 -16.25 -4.08 15.84
C HIS A 40 -17.72 -4.23 15.45
N LYS A 41 -18.20 -3.50 14.44
CA LYS A 41 -19.58 -3.56 13.94
C LYS A 41 -19.59 -3.86 12.44
N ARG A 42 -18.93 -4.97 12.06
CA ARG A 42 -18.84 -5.42 10.67
C ARG A 42 -20.22 -5.67 10.08
N LEU A 43 -20.43 -5.20 8.86
CA LEU A 43 -21.66 -5.40 8.11
C LEU A 43 -21.47 -6.50 7.07
N SER A 44 -22.54 -6.91 6.39
CA SER A 44 -22.41 -7.69 5.16
C SER A 44 -21.57 -6.91 4.13
N LYS A 45 -20.66 -7.60 3.44
CA LYS A 45 -19.77 -7.03 2.42
C LYS A 45 -20.52 -6.25 1.33
N ASP A 46 -21.73 -6.68 0.98
CA ASP A 46 -22.53 -6.05 -0.07
C ASP A 46 -23.08 -4.66 0.31
N LYS A 47 -22.91 -4.24 1.57
CA LYS A 47 -23.30 -2.90 2.05
C LYS A 47 -22.27 -1.82 1.72
N ILE A 48 -21.10 -2.18 1.20
CA ILE A 48 -20.02 -1.24 0.91
C ILE A 48 -19.31 -1.60 -0.39
N ASP A 49 -19.06 -0.60 -1.23
CA ASP A 49 -18.17 -0.76 -2.37
C ASP A 49 -16.71 -0.66 -1.89
N LEU A 50 -16.09 -1.82 -1.67
CA LEU A 50 -14.71 -1.91 -1.21
C LEU A 50 -13.67 -1.45 -2.24
N LYS A 51 -14.04 -1.22 -3.49
CA LYS A 51 -13.14 -0.66 -4.51
C LYS A 51 -13.27 0.86 -4.61
N ASN A 52 -14.39 1.42 -4.19
CA ASN A 52 -14.64 2.87 -4.19
C ASN A 52 -14.61 3.47 -2.77
N ILE A 53 -13.52 3.19 -2.03
CA ILE A 53 -13.32 3.70 -0.68
C ILE A 53 -12.87 5.17 -0.65
N SER A 54 -13.20 5.84 0.45
CA SER A 54 -12.87 7.22 0.76
C SER A 54 -12.79 7.44 2.28
N LEU A 55 -12.44 8.66 2.71
CA LEU A 55 -12.35 9.00 4.13
C LEU A 55 -13.67 8.85 4.90
N SER A 56 -14.82 8.90 4.21
CA SER A 56 -16.12 8.69 4.86
C SER A 56 -16.27 7.27 5.43
N ASN A 57 -15.61 6.28 4.82
CA ASN A 57 -15.63 4.90 5.30
C ASN A 57 -14.96 4.74 6.68
N LEU A 58 -14.07 5.68 7.03
CA LEU A 58 -13.39 5.71 8.33
C LEU A 58 -14.18 6.44 9.43
N LYS A 59 -15.34 7.00 9.11
CA LYS A 59 -16.20 7.73 10.08
C LYS A 59 -17.37 6.87 10.58
N LYS A 60 -17.38 5.58 10.26
CA LYS A 60 -18.49 4.70 10.60
C LYS A 60 -18.49 4.34 12.09
N GLU A 61 -19.67 4.06 12.61
CA GLU A 61 -19.82 3.59 13.99
C GLU A 61 -19.13 2.23 14.19
N GLY A 62 -18.46 2.04 15.32
CA GLY A 62 -17.78 0.79 15.66
C GLY A 62 -16.38 0.64 15.08
N LEU A 63 -15.88 1.63 14.34
CA LEU A 63 -14.50 1.67 13.87
C LEU A 63 -13.62 2.43 14.89
N ASN A 64 -12.71 1.73 15.55
CA ASN A 64 -11.83 2.30 16.58
C ASN A 64 -10.37 2.25 16.11
N GLN A 65 -9.61 3.32 16.33
CA GLN A 65 -8.17 3.28 16.13
C GLN A 65 -7.54 2.36 17.20
N ILE A 66 -6.78 1.36 16.77
CA ILE A 66 -6.13 0.40 17.65
C ILE A 66 -4.61 0.51 17.65
N ASN A 67 -4.02 1.21 16.67
CA ASN A 67 -2.58 1.39 16.57
C ASN A 67 -2.21 2.59 15.68
N SER A 68 -1.00 3.10 15.82
CA SER A 68 -0.37 4.04 14.89
C SER A 68 1.12 3.76 14.75
N ILE A 69 1.63 3.89 13.54
CA ILE A 69 3.05 3.74 13.21
C ILE A 69 3.54 5.08 12.64
N ASP A 70 4.64 5.60 13.17
CA ASP A 70 5.31 6.75 12.55
C ASP A 70 6.17 6.24 11.38
N VAL A 71 5.91 6.75 10.19
CA VAL A 71 6.49 6.23 8.94
C VAL A 71 7.30 7.32 8.24
N LYS A 72 8.50 6.95 7.81
CA LYS A 72 9.27 7.68 6.80
C LYS A 72 9.46 6.80 5.57
N GLN A 73 9.11 7.32 4.40
CA GLN A 73 9.33 6.66 3.11
C GLN A 73 10.22 7.52 2.23
N VAL A 74 11.20 6.91 1.56
CA VAL A 74 12.07 7.58 0.61
C VAL A 74 12.00 6.83 -0.71
N TYR A 75 11.32 7.43 -1.69
CA TYR A 75 11.16 6.88 -3.03
C TYR A 75 12.16 7.50 -4.01
N THR A 76 12.68 6.69 -4.91
CA THR A 76 13.62 7.14 -5.95
C THR A 76 13.41 6.34 -7.24
N SER A 77 12.85 7.00 -8.27
CA SER A 77 12.80 6.45 -9.63
C SER A 77 14.22 6.26 -10.17
N THR A 78 14.62 5.01 -10.36
CA THR A 78 15.90 4.66 -10.98
C THR A 78 15.78 4.65 -12.50
N THR A 79 14.59 4.32 -13.01
CA THR A 79 14.21 4.43 -14.42
C THR A 79 12.75 4.85 -14.53
N ALA A 80 12.25 5.11 -15.74
CA ALA A 80 10.83 5.40 -15.98
C ALA A 80 9.88 4.26 -15.57
N LEU A 81 10.37 3.03 -15.36
CA LEU A 81 9.56 1.84 -15.08
C LEU A 81 9.97 1.14 -13.78
N PHE A 82 10.85 1.76 -12.99
CA PHE A 82 11.42 1.16 -11.79
C PHE A 82 11.78 2.24 -10.76
N GLN A 83 11.25 2.10 -9.56
CA GLN A 83 11.48 2.98 -8.42
C GLN A 83 11.84 2.13 -7.21
N THR A 84 12.83 2.56 -6.43
CA THR A 84 13.18 1.95 -5.15
C THR A 84 12.52 2.72 -4.01
N VAL A 85 12.24 2.03 -2.90
CA VAL A 85 11.80 2.65 -1.66
C VAL A 85 12.58 2.12 -0.46
N VAL A 86 12.92 3.02 0.47
CA VAL A 86 13.30 2.67 1.84
C VAL A 86 12.20 3.15 2.77
N ILE A 87 11.68 2.25 3.59
CA ILE A 87 10.61 2.50 4.55
C ILE A 87 11.20 2.34 5.95
N THR A 88 10.99 3.32 6.80
CA THR A 88 11.36 3.29 8.21
C THR A 88 10.12 3.44 9.05
N ASP A 89 9.77 2.38 9.77
CA ASP A 89 8.63 2.32 10.66
C ASP A 89 9.13 2.47 12.11
N PHE A 90 8.49 3.34 12.87
CA PHE A 90 8.68 3.48 14.30
C PHE A 90 7.37 3.18 15.02
N TYR A 91 7.42 2.24 15.96
CA TYR A 91 6.29 1.77 16.75
C TYR A 91 6.37 2.44 18.12
N PRO A 92 5.55 3.47 18.41
CA PRO A 92 5.69 4.25 19.64
C PRO A 92 5.52 3.41 20.91
N ASP A 93 4.59 2.45 20.89
CA ASP A 93 4.25 1.61 22.04
C ASP A 93 5.41 0.73 22.51
N THR A 94 6.26 0.29 21.58
CA THR A 94 7.39 -0.60 21.87
C THR A 94 8.75 0.11 21.77
N GLY A 95 8.77 1.33 21.22
CA GLY A 95 9.99 2.03 20.82
C GLY A 95 10.75 1.35 19.68
N GLN A 96 10.18 0.32 19.05
CA GLN A 96 10.85 -0.45 18.03
C GLN A 96 10.96 0.35 16.73
N LYS A 97 12.12 0.24 16.08
CA LYS A 97 12.36 0.80 14.74
C LYS A 97 12.69 -0.31 13.76
N ILE A 98 11.95 -0.36 12.67
CA ILE A 98 12.12 -1.35 11.59
C ILE A 98 12.45 -0.62 10.30
N THR A 99 13.41 -1.15 9.53
CA THR A 99 13.72 -0.63 8.19
C THR A 99 13.48 -1.72 7.16
N SER A 100 12.66 -1.39 6.17
CA SER A 100 12.29 -2.26 5.06
C SER A 100 12.77 -1.65 3.74
N LYS A 101 13.01 -2.51 2.75
CA LYS A 101 13.40 -2.09 1.39
C LYS A 101 12.39 -2.63 0.40
N GLY A 102 12.00 -1.82 -0.56
CA GLY A 102 11.07 -2.23 -1.59
C GLY A 102 11.33 -1.62 -2.95
N VAL A 103 10.54 -2.05 -3.92
CA VAL A 103 10.52 -1.51 -5.27
C VAL A 103 9.09 -1.41 -5.79
N ASN A 104 8.83 -0.35 -6.55
CA ASN A 104 7.74 -0.29 -7.49
C ASN A 104 8.33 -0.58 -8.88
N LYS A 105 7.80 -1.56 -9.59
CA LYS A 105 8.34 -1.97 -10.89
C LYS A 105 7.27 -2.37 -11.88
N ILE A 106 7.56 -2.16 -13.16
CA ILE A 106 6.82 -2.75 -14.26
C ILE A 106 7.51 -4.03 -14.70
N GLN A 107 6.75 -5.11 -14.79
CA GLN A 107 7.24 -6.39 -15.28
C GLN A 107 6.12 -7.11 -16.04
N ASP A 108 6.41 -7.48 -17.29
CA ASP A 108 5.51 -8.23 -18.16
C ASP A 108 4.14 -7.55 -18.36
N GLY A 109 4.14 -6.21 -18.52
CA GLY A 109 2.94 -5.40 -18.69
C GLY A 109 2.12 -5.18 -17.42
N GLN A 110 2.70 -5.41 -16.24
CA GLN A 110 2.00 -5.28 -14.95
C GLN A 110 2.78 -4.43 -13.96
N MET A 111 2.04 -3.70 -13.11
CA MET A 111 2.59 -2.92 -11.99
C MET A 111 2.73 -3.81 -10.76
N TRP A 112 3.88 -3.72 -10.08
CA TRP A 112 4.15 -4.46 -8.85
C TRP A 112 4.75 -3.53 -7.79
N CYS A 113 4.24 -3.62 -6.56
CA CYS A 113 4.90 -3.12 -5.36
C CYS A 113 5.42 -4.33 -4.58
N VAL A 114 6.71 -4.33 -4.27
CA VAL A 114 7.36 -5.44 -3.55
C VAL A 114 8.16 -4.87 -2.40
N VAL A 115 7.82 -5.24 -1.17
CA VAL A 115 8.50 -4.76 0.03
C VAL A 115 9.04 -5.95 0.82
N ARG A 116 10.34 -5.95 1.08
CA ARG A 116 10.99 -6.90 1.99
C ARG A 116 11.04 -6.31 3.39
N LYS A 117 10.26 -6.91 4.28
CA LYS A 117 10.30 -6.70 5.72
C LYS A 117 11.20 -7.78 6.37
N PRO A 118 11.54 -7.65 7.66
CA PRO A 118 12.34 -8.67 8.35
C PRO A 118 11.70 -10.06 8.38
N ASP A 119 10.37 -10.13 8.44
CA ASP A 119 9.57 -11.33 8.69
C ASP A 119 8.79 -11.82 7.46
N GLU A 120 8.54 -10.94 6.48
CA GLU A 120 7.81 -11.29 5.27
C GLU A 120 8.29 -10.51 4.03
N THR A 121 7.92 -11.02 2.85
CA THR A 121 7.92 -10.23 1.61
C THR A 121 6.48 -9.96 1.20
N VAL A 122 6.13 -8.68 1.10
CA VAL A 122 4.82 -8.23 0.63
C VAL A 122 4.90 -8.01 -0.87
N ILE A 123 3.93 -8.53 -1.61
CA ILE A 123 3.80 -8.35 -3.05
C ILE A 123 2.37 -7.89 -3.34
N HIS A 124 2.23 -6.71 -3.92
CA HIS A 124 0.96 -6.19 -4.40
C HIS A 124 0.98 -6.01 -5.92
N GLN A 125 -0.12 -6.35 -6.55
CA GLN A 125 -0.41 -5.97 -7.93
C GLN A 125 -0.97 -4.55 -7.97
N GLY A 126 -0.51 -3.76 -8.93
CA GLY A 126 -0.87 -2.35 -9.08
C GLY A 126 -1.83 -2.06 -10.22
N SER A 127 -2.57 -0.96 -10.10
CA SER A 127 -3.26 -0.27 -11.20
C SER A 127 -3.34 1.23 -10.91
N THR A 128 -3.79 2.04 -11.87
CA THR A 128 -3.95 3.49 -11.68
C THR A 128 -5.42 3.92 -11.79
N GLN A 129 -5.75 4.99 -11.07
CA GLN A 129 -7.03 5.70 -11.21
C GLN A 129 -6.74 7.17 -11.51
N GLY A 130 -6.68 7.53 -12.80
CA GLY A 130 -6.20 8.85 -13.21
C GLY A 130 -4.68 8.99 -13.04
N SER A 131 -4.17 10.23 -12.98
CA SER A 131 -2.73 10.50 -12.97
C SER A 131 -2.08 10.46 -11.58
N ASN A 132 -2.89 10.59 -10.53
CA ASN A 132 -2.40 10.89 -9.17
C ASN A 132 -2.74 9.79 -8.16
N THR A 133 -3.38 8.72 -8.61
CA THR A 133 -3.80 7.62 -7.73
C THR A 133 -3.27 6.29 -8.24
N ILE A 134 -2.62 5.55 -7.34
CA ILE A 134 -2.20 4.18 -7.53
C ILE A 134 -3.02 3.30 -6.59
N ILE A 135 -3.48 2.16 -7.11
CA ILE A 135 -4.18 1.14 -6.34
C ILE A 135 -3.25 -0.07 -6.21
N TRP A 136 -3.02 -0.53 -4.99
CA TRP A 136 -2.30 -1.75 -4.69
C TRP A 136 -3.23 -2.78 -4.08
N GLN A 137 -3.12 -4.03 -4.52
CA GLN A 137 -3.95 -5.11 -4.00
C GLN A 137 -3.21 -6.44 -3.98
N ARG A 138 -3.62 -7.32 -3.08
CA ARG A 138 -3.27 -8.75 -3.10
C ARG A 138 -4.47 -9.58 -2.69
N ASP A 139 -4.47 -10.83 -3.13
CA ASP A 139 -5.47 -11.84 -2.80
C ASP A 139 -4.76 -13.18 -2.59
N GLU A 140 -4.20 -13.36 -1.39
CA GLU A 140 -3.56 -14.60 -0.96
C GLU A 140 -4.54 -15.40 -0.10
N LYS A 141 -4.67 -16.71 -0.39
CA LYS A 141 -5.60 -17.59 0.32
C LYS A 141 -4.98 -18.35 1.49
N LYS A 142 -3.65 -18.57 1.47
CA LYS A 142 -2.94 -19.39 2.48
C LYS A 142 -1.50 -18.88 2.69
N PRO A 143 -1.20 -18.23 3.83
CA PRO A 143 -2.16 -17.70 4.80
C PRO A 143 -3.10 -16.67 4.14
N GLN A 144 -4.29 -16.46 4.70
CA GLN A 144 -5.21 -15.47 4.14
C GLN A 144 -4.64 -14.05 4.32
N LYS A 145 -4.42 -13.35 3.20
CA LYS A 145 -4.03 -11.94 3.16
C LYS A 145 -4.66 -11.29 1.92
N ILE A 146 -5.79 -10.63 2.12
CA ILE A 146 -6.50 -9.91 1.06
C ILE A 146 -6.47 -8.44 1.43
N GLU A 147 -5.80 -7.63 0.63
CA GLU A 147 -5.59 -6.21 0.93
C GLU A 147 -5.89 -5.35 -0.28
N TYR A 148 -6.30 -4.12 0.02
CA TYR A 148 -6.53 -3.08 -0.95
C TYR A 148 -6.08 -1.74 -0.37
N PHE A 149 -5.23 -1.03 -1.10
CA PHE A 149 -4.75 0.29 -0.74
C PHE A 149 -4.96 1.24 -1.92
N LYS A 150 -5.62 2.36 -1.65
CA LYS A 150 -5.78 3.49 -2.55
C LYS A 150 -4.84 4.59 -2.11
N GLU A 151 -3.82 4.81 -2.90
CA GLU A 151 -2.75 5.78 -2.67
C GLU A 151 -2.96 7.00 -3.55
N THR A 152 -3.17 8.18 -2.98
CA THR A 152 -3.37 9.42 -3.72
C THR A 152 -2.26 10.42 -3.39
N VAL A 153 -1.63 10.95 -4.43
CA VAL A 153 -0.47 11.85 -4.29
C VAL A 153 -0.79 13.22 -4.84
N SER A 154 -0.49 14.22 -4.04
CA SER A 154 -0.50 15.64 -4.41
C SER A 154 0.91 16.20 -4.29
N LYS A 155 1.06 17.51 -4.58
CA LYS A 155 2.36 18.19 -4.46
C LYS A 155 2.98 18.04 -3.07
N ASN A 156 2.16 18.14 -2.02
CA ASN A 156 2.63 18.22 -0.64
C ASN A 156 2.24 17.02 0.22
N PHE A 157 1.25 16.24 -0.21
CA PHE A 157 0.71 15.13 0.56
C PHE A 157 0.68 13.83 -0.22
N TYR A 158 0.96 12.74 0.49
CA TYR A 158 0.75 11.38 0.05
C TYR A 158 -0.22 10.72 1.04
N GLU A 159 -1.42 10.40 0.58
CA GLU A 159 -2.50 9.83 1.39
C GLU A 159 -2.79 8.39 0.99
N ILE A 160 -3.02 7.53 1.97
CA ILE A 160 -3.39 6.13 1.79
C ILE A 160 -4.71 5.88 2.51
N ILE A 161 -5.65 5.23 1.82
CA ILE A 161 -6.83 4.63 2.45
C ILE A 161 -6.85 3.17 2.04
N GLY A 162 -7.00 2.26 3.00
CA GLY A 162 -7.02 0.84 2.67
C GLY A 162 -7.80 0.00 3.66
N TRP A 163 -7.88 -1.28 3.36
CA TRP A 163 -8.48 -2.30 4.21
C TRP A 163 -7.83 -3.66 3.98
N GLY A 164 -8.00 -4.57 4.94
CA GLY A 164 -7.43 -5.91 4.87
C GLY A 164 -8.30 -6.99 5.53
N TYR A 165 -8.24 -8.20 4.97
CA TYR A 165 -8.65 -9.46 5.60
C TYR A 165 -7.40 -10.29 5.86
N TYR A 166 -7.29 -10.81 7.08
CA TYR A 166 -6.18 -11.63 7.55
C TYR A 166 -6.69 -12.98 8.08
N ASP A 167 -5.76 -13.89 8.40
CA ASP A 167 -6.08 -15.27 8.76
C ASP A 167 -7.24 -15.42 9.75
N GLY A 168 -8.28 -16.13 9.32
CA GLY A 168 -9.51 -16.37 10.08
C GLY A 168 -10.61 -15.33 9.86
N ASP A 169 -10.39 -14.29 9.06
CA ASP A 169 -11.43 -13.30 8.78
C ASP A 169 -12.52 -13.84 7.84
N ASP A 170 -13.77 -13.56 8.21
CA ASP A 170 -14.95 -13.84 7.41
C ASP A 170 -15.08 -12.82 6.27
N THR A 171 -14.79 -13.27 5.05
CA THR A 171 -14.86 -12.44 3.82
C THR A 171 -16.27 -12.16 3.32
N THR A 172 -17.31 -12.72 3.97
CA THR A 172 -18.71 -12.35 3.71
C THR A 172 -19.12 -11.06 4.43
N LEU A 173 -18.30 -10.62 5.39
CA LEU A 173 -18.45 -9.36 6.12
C LEU A 173 -17.51 -8.28 5.57
N THR A 174 -17.72 -7.04 5.98
CA THR A 174 -16.78 -5.94 5.72
C THR A 174 -15.42 -6.23 6.37
N PRO A 175 -14.31 -5.69 5.82
CA PRO A 175 -12.98 -5.90 6.37
C PRO A 175 -12.92 -5.53 7.85
N LYS A 176 -12.22 -6.36 8.63
CA LYS A 176 -12.00 -6.12 10.05
C LYS A 176 -11.05 -4.96 10.27
N LEU A 177 -9.99 -4.88 9.45
CA LEU A 177 -8.97 -3.84 9.55
C LEU A 177 -9.10 -2.81 8.43
N TRP A 178 -9.00 -1.55 8.83
CA TRP A 178 -8.98 -0.38 7.96
C TRP A 178 -7.73 0.44 8.23
N PHE A 179 -7.24 1.11 7.20
CA PHE A 179 -5.98 1.82 7.22
C PHE A 179 -6.14 3.24 6.70
N TYR A 180 -5.45 4.16 7.35
CA TYR A 180 -5.31 5.53 6.87
C TYR A 180 -3.89 6.01 7.08
N ALA A 181 -3.34 6.67 6.08
CA ALA A 181 -2.12 7.42 6.26
C ALA A 181 -2.19 8.76 5.54
N LYS A 182 -1.53 9.75 6.13
CA LYS A 182 -1.26 11.02 5.47
C LYS A 182 0.16 11.42 5.78
N TYR A 183 0.95 11.54 4.73
CA TYR A 183 2.35 11.90 4.81
C TYR A 183 2.59 13.25 4.16
N GLU A 184 3.46 14.02 4.77
CA GLU A 184 3.94 15.29 4.27
C GLU A 184 5.26 15.10 3.55
N ARG A 185 5.39 15.78 2.41
CA ARG A 185 6.66 15.88 1.70
C ARG A 185 7.67 16.63 2.56
N GLN A 186 8.93 16.20 2.52
CA GLN A 186 10.06 16.81 3.23
C GLN A 186 11.02 17.50 2.29
#